data_AF-A0A816CEX6-F1
#
_entry.id   AF-A0A816CEX6-F1
#
_cell.length_a   1.000
_cell.length_b   1.000
_cell.length_c   1.000
_cell.angle_alpha   90.00
_cell.angle_beta   90.00
_cell.angle_gamma   90.00
#
_symmetry.space_group_name_H-M   'P 1'
#
loop_
_entity.id
_entity.type
_entity.pdbx_description
1 polymer ?
#
loop_
_entity_poly.entity_id
_entity_poly.type
_entity_poly.pdbx_seq_one_letter_code
_entity_poly.pdbx_strand_id
1 'polypeptide(L)'
;MGLPENHTRFKDLCRKLVQPLENMSAVEDEIDVPVMEDEHLLENLRQTAYRLDLYTDEDNCLQFINANPDKKIFLAISGSMGQTFIPKIFDLPQIEGFIVYCGNKQIHGEWAKEYVEKLKAIVDFPDDFLYHMAKSSISDYLETKGDNYMAERETFQAKNCYAWSKKLLIRAGKYGKFNINSELKQINKKIERAERGLEEVSQS
;
A
#
# COMPACT_ATOMS: atom_id res chain seq x y z
N MET A 1 -2.49 -22.24 -14.54
CA MET A 1 -3.48 -21.67 -15.48
C MET A 1 -4.14 -20.51 -14.72
N GLY A 2 -3.80 -19.27 -15.07
CA GLY A 2 -4.26 -18.08 -14.33
C GLY A 2 -5.78 -17.94 -14.40
N LEU A 3 -6.42 -17.61 -13.26
CA LEU A 3 -7.86 -17.38 -13.23
C LEU A 3 -8.16 -16.04 -13.96
N PRO A 4 -9.19 -15.98 -14.80
CA PRO A 4 -9.50 -14.76 -15.57
C PRO A 4 -9.78 -13.57 -14.66
N GLU A 5 -9.43 -12.37 -15.12
CA GLU A 5 -9.47 -11.07 -14.43
C GLU A 5 -10.87 -10.69 -13.88
N ASN A 6 -11.93 -11.38 -14.31
CA ASN A 6 -13.31 -11.22 -13.86
C ASN A 6 -13.80 -12.30 -12.88
N HIS A 7 -12.91 -13.15 -12.35
CA HIS A 7 -13.32 -14.24 -11.47
C HIS A 7 -13.87 -13.69 -10.14
N THR A 8 -15.08 -14.10 -9.76
CA THR A 8 -15.76 -13.73 -8.50
C THR A 8 -14.83 -13.85 -7.29
N ARG A 9 -13.98 -14.88 -7.27
CA ARG A 9 -12.91 -15.09 -6.26
C ARG A 9 -11.90 -13.95 -6.12
N PHE A 10 -11.52 -13.24 -7.19
CA PHE A 10 -10.64 -12.07 -7.11
C PHE A 10 -11.37 -10.88 -6.50
N LYS A 11 -12.62 -10.63 -6.92
CA LYS A 11 -13.48 -9.61 -6.28
C LYS A 11 -13.74 -9.92 -4.80
N ASP A 12 -13.93 -11.19 -4.46
CA ASP A 12 -14.08 -11.66 -3.07
C ASP A 12 -12.79 -11.52 -2.27
N LEU A 13 -11.63 -11.76 -2.89
CA LEU A 13 -10.31 -11.57 -2.27
C LEU A 13 -10.04 -10.09 -1.99
N CYS A 14 -10.29 -9.21 -2.96
CA CYS A 14 -10.24 -7.77 -2.77
C CYS A 14 -11.20 -7.36 -1.65
N ARG A 15 -12.45 -7.84 -1.62
CA ARG A 15 -13.38 -7.55 -0.50
C ARG A 15 -12.88 -8.08 0.86
N LYS A 16 -12.22 -9.24 0.91
CA LYS A 16 -11.62 -9.80 2.14
C LYS A 16 -10.37 -9.05 2.62
N LEU A 17 -9.62 -8.40 1.73
CA LEU A 17 -8.58 -7.44 2.11
C LEU A 17 -9.18 -6.16 2.69
N VAL A 18 -10.34 -5.75 2.19
CA VAL A 18 -11.00 -4.47 2.50
C VAL A 18 -11.68 -4.50 3.86
N GLN A 19 -12.37 -5.60 4.20
CA GLN A 19 -13.12 -5.68 5.47
C GLN A 19 -12.28 -5.36 6.73
N PRO A 20 -11.00 -5.76 6.84
CA PRO A 20 -10.14 -5.37 7.97
C PRO A 20 -9.60 -3.92 7.90
N LEU A 21 -9.57 -3.30 6.71
CA LEU A 21 -9.14 -1.90 6.54
C LEU A 21 -10.29 -0.93 6.91
N GLU A 22 -11.53 -1.32 6.67
CA GLU A 22 -12.74 -0.58 7.08
C GLU A 22 -13.07 -0.75 8.57
N ASN A 23 -12.72 -1.91 9.17
CA ASN A 23 -12.93 -2.23 10.59
C ASN A 23 -11.61 -2.32 11.37
N MET A 24 -10.74 -1.32 11.24
CA MET A 24 -9.43 -1.26 11.91
C MET A 24 -9.48 -1.12 13.45
N SER A 25 -10.64 -1.27 14.09
CA SER A 25 -10.76 -1.38 15.55
C SER A 25 -10.76 -2.82 16.07
N ALA A 26 -10.72 -3.85 15.21
CA ALA A 26 -11.01 -5.23 15.63
C ALA A 26 -10.03 -6.30 15.12
N VAL A 27 -8.75 -5.98 14.94
CA VAL A 27 -7.71 -7.03 14.82
C VAL A 27 -6.78 -6.94 16.03
N GLU A 28 -7.36 -7.21 17.19
CA GLU A 28 -6.65 -7.79 18.32
C GLU A 28 -6.45 -9.27 17.98
N ASP A 29 -5.27 -9.64 17.49
CA ASP A 29 -4.74 -10.99 17.69
C ASP A 29 -3.21 -10.94 17.44
N GLU A 30 -2.49 -10.95 18.55
CA GLU A 30 -1.06 -11.25 18.72
C GLU A 30 -0.04 -10.44 17.91
N ILE A 31 0.02 -9.12 18.12
CA ILE A 31 1.24 -8.35 17.85
C ILE A 31 1.51 -7.41 19.02
N ASP A 32 2.48 -7.76 19.88
CA ASP A 32 3.01 -6.97 21.01
C ASP A 32 3.76 -5.70 20.53
N VAL A 33 3.14 -4.89 19.69
CA VAL A 33 3.57 -3.52 19.44
C VAL A 33 2.37 -2.65 19.74
N PRO A 34 2.34 -1.93 20.88
CA PRO A 34 1.36 -0.89 21.08
C PRO A 34 1.59 0.13 19.96
N VAL A 35 0.73 0.11 18.94
CA VAL A 35 0.50 1.32 18.16
C VAL A 35 -0.13 2.24 19.17
N MET A 36 0.65 3.19 19.67
CA MET A 36 0.16 4.19 20.60
C MET A 36 -1.12 4.76 19.99
N GLU A 37 -2.22 4.56 20.71
CA GLU A 37 -3.58 4.91 20.31
C GLU A 37 -3.72 6.43 20.29
N ASP A 38 -3.07 7.09 19.34
CA ASP A 38 -3.43 8.44 18.99
C ASP A 38 -4.72 8.35 18.18
N GLU A 39 -5.84 8.46 18.89
CA GLU A 39 -7.18 8.49 18.30
C GLU A 39 -7.30 9.55 17.22
N HIS A 40 -6.55 10.65 17.29
CA HIS A 40 -6.58 11.73 16.31
C HIS A 40 -5.78 11.40 15.04
N LEU A 41 -4.65 10.71 15.17
CA LEU A 41 -3.92 10.15 14.03
C LEU A 41 -4.66 8.95 13.43
N LEU A 42 -5.30 8.11 14.25
CA LEU A 42 -6.14 7.01 13.80
C LEU A 42 -7.38 7.55 13.08
N GLU A 43 -8.01 8.60 13.60
CA GLU A 43 -9.13 9.29 12.95
C GLU A 43 -8.65 9.98 11.66
N ASN A 44 -7.49 10.65 11.67
CA ASN A 44 -6.90 11.19 10.44
C ASN A 44 -6.52 10.07 9.46
N LEU A 45 -6.03 8.91 9.90
CA LEU A 45 -5.74 7.77 9.05
C LEU A 45 -7.01 7.01 8.62
N ARG A 46 -8.13 7.13 9.34
CA ARG A 46 -9.46 6.61 8.98
C ARG A 46 -10.22 7.55 8.05
N GLN A 47 -10.06 8.86 8.20
CA GLN A 47 -10.59 9.88 7.29
C GLN A 47 -9.72 10.01 6.03
N THR A 48 -8.41 9.81 6.17
CA THR A 48 -7.43 9.57 5.08
C THR A 48 -7.31 8.07 4.77
N ALA A 49 -8.30 7.24 5.18
CA ALA A 49 -8.27 5.79 5.02
C ALA A 49 -7.88 5.43 3.60
N TYR A 50 -6.97 4.48 3.51
CA TYR A 50 -6.65 3.75 2.29
C TYR A 50 -7.95 3.22 1.70
N ARG A 51 -8.55 4.05 0.85
CA ARG A 51 -9.84 3.80 0.25
C ARG A 51 -9.56 2.90 -0.95
N LEU A 52 -9.93 1.63 -0.82
CA LEU A 52 -9.87 0.69 -1.93
C LEU A 52 -11.19 0.75 -2.67
N ASP A 53 -11.22 1.56 -3.72
CA ASP A 53 -12.35 1.60 -4.64
C ASP A 53 -12.12 0.63 -5.80
N LEU A 54 -13.16 -0.16 -6.12
CA LEU A 54 -13.15 -1.04 -7.29
C LEU A 54 -13.93 -0.37 -8.43
N TYR A 55 -13.25 -0.17 -9.55
CA TYR A 55 -13.86 0.30 -10.78
C TYR A 55 -13.83 -0.80 -11.82
N THR A 56 -14.93 -0.98 -12.54
CA THR A 56 -15.01 -1.87 -13.72
C THR A 56 -15.05 -1.09 -15.03
N ASP A 57 -14.93 0.23 -14.94
CA ASP A 57 -15.08 1.19 -16.04
C ASP A 57 -14.00 2.27 -15.93
N GLU A 58 -13.32 2.55 -17.04
CA GLU A 58 -12.19 3.49 -17.09
C GLU A 58 -12.63 4.93 -16.78
N ASP A 59 -13.79 5.35 -17.28
CA ASP A 59 -14.27 6.74 -17.13
C ASP A 59 -14.59 7.06 -15.66
N ASN A 60 -15.27 6.15 -14.96
CA ASN A 60 -15.54 6.29 -13.53
C ASN A 60 -14.25 6.32 -12.70
N CYS A 61 -13.26 5.50 -13.06
CA CYS A 61 -11.96 5.50 -12.38
C CYS A 61 -11.22 6.83 -12.61
N LEU A 62 -11.22 7.34 -13.85
CA LEU A 62 -10.61 8.62 -14.20
C LEU A 62 -11.29 9.79 -13.51
N GLN A 63 -12.62 9.79 -13.45
CA GLN A 63 -13.39 10.79 -12.71
C GLN A 63 -13.02 10.80 -11.23
N PHE A 64 -12.85 9.63 -10.61
CA PHE A 64 -12.38 9.56 -9.22
C PHE A 64 -10.98 10.15 -9.04
N ILE A 65 -10.03 9.78 -9.91
CA ILE A 65 -8.65 10.31 -9.84
C ILE A 65 -8.67 11.84 -9.94
N ASN A 66 -9.43 12.39 -10.88
CA ASN A 66 -9.53 13.83 -11.10
C ASN A 66 -10.26 14.55 -9.97
N ALA A 67 -11.26 13.93 -9.35
CA ALA A 67 -12.01 14.49 -8.22
C ALA A 67 -11.21 14.48 -6.90
N ASN A 68 -10.05 13.83 -6.85
CA ASN A 68 -9.22 13.71 -5.66
C ASN A 68 -7.77 14.16 -5.92
N PRO A 69 -7.55 15.44 -6.29
CA PRO A 69 -6.21 15.94 -6.66
C PRO A 69 -5.18 15.84 -5.53
N ASP A 70 -5.63 15.89 -4.28
CA ASP A 70 -4.75 15.84 -3.10
C ASP A 70 -4.44 14.41 -2.63
N LYS A 71 -5.01 13.39 -3.28
CA LYS A 71 -4.81 11.99 -2.90
C LYS A 71 -3.66 11.36 -3.67
N LYS A 72 -2.93 10.52 -2.94
CA LYS A 72 -1.96 9.58 -3.51
C LYS A 72 -2.67 8.27 -3.83
N ILE A 73 -2.52 7.81 -5.07
CA ILE A 73 -3.26 6.70 -5.65
C ILE A 73 -2.28 5.63 -6.10
N PHE A 74 -2.49 4.43 -5.56
CA PHE A 74 -1.87 3.19 -6.03
C PHE A 74 -2.91 2.37 -6.78
N LEU A 75 -2.65 2.08 -8.05
CA LEU A 75 -3.63 1.41 -8.90
C LEU A 75 -3.32 -0.08 -9.05
N ALA A 76 -4.31 -0.92 -8.75
CA ALA A 76 -4.31 -2.32 -9.19
C ALA A 76 -5.10 -2.42 -10.51
N ILE A 77 -4.45 -2.85 -11.59
CA ILE A 77 -5.09 -2.88 -12.91
C ILE A 77 -4.87 -4.21 -13.61
N SER A 78 -5.84 -4.61 -14.44
CA SER A 78 -5.71 -5.79 -15.27
C SER A 78 -4.66 -5.58 -16.38
N GLY A 79 -4.10 -6.66 -16.92
CA GLY A 79 -3.08 -6.55 -17.99
C GLY A 79 -3.63 -5.90 -19.25
N SER A 80 -4.87 -6.24 -19.58
CA SER A 80 -5.60 -5.74 -20.75
C SER A 80 -5.98 -4.27 -20.62
N MET A 81 -6.61 -3.89 -19.50
CA MET A 81 -7.04 -2.51 -19.25
C MET A 81 -5.86 -1.58 -18.98
N GLY A 82 -4.76 -2.10 -18.40
CA GLY A 82 -3.55 -1.32 -18.16
C GLY A 82 -2.95 -0.75 -19.43
N GLN A 83 -3.00 -1.50 -20.53
CA GLN A 83 -2.43 -1.09 -21.81
C GLN A 83 -3.09 0.17 -22.38
N THR A 84 -4.39 0.37 -22.14
CA THR A 84 -5.15 1.54 -22.62
C THR A 84 -5.25 2.64 -21.58
N PHE A 85 -5.31 2.29 -20.30
CA PHE A 85 -5.58 3.25 -19.24
C PHE A 85 -4.33 3.90 -18.68
N ILE A 86 -3.24 3.15 -18.46
CA ILE A 86 -1.99 3.70 -17.91
C ILE A 86 -1.44 4.88 -18.72
N PRO A 87 -1.39 4.83 -20.07
CA PRO A 87 -0.91 5.98 -20.86
C PRO A 87 -1.71 7.28 -20.61
N LYS A 88 -2.99 7.19 -20.21
CA LYS A 88 -3.85 8.36 -19.96
C LYS A 88 -3.58 9.02 -18.61
N ILE A 89 -3.10 8.25 -17.63
CA ILE A 89 -2.99 8.68 -16.22
C ILE A 89 -1.56 8.70 -15.71
N PHE A 90 -0.59 8.16 -16.47
CA PHE A 90 0.77 7.95 -15.98
C PHE A 90 1.42 9.23 -15.46
N ASP A 91 1.24 10.34 -16.17
CA ASP A 91 1.82 11.63 -15.81
C ASP A 91 1.07 12.36 -14.69
N LEU A 92 -0.07 11.84 -14.23
CA LEU A 92 -0.83 12.47 -13.15
C LEU A 92 -0.06 12.37 -11.83
N PRO A 93 0.13 13.49 -11.10
CA PRO A 93 0.90 13.53 -9.85
C PRO A 93 0.23 12.77 -8.69
N GLN A 94 -1.05 12.43 -8.84
CA GLN A 94 -1.77 11.57 -7.91
C GLN A 94 -1.29 10.11 -8.00
N ILE A 95 -0.80 9.66 -9.17
CA ILE A 95 -0.42 8.26 -9.39
C ILE A 95 0.99 8.02 -8.86
N GLU A 96 1.08 7.31 -7.73
CA GLU A 96 2.34 6.92 -7.07
C GLU A 96 2.88 5.58 -7.55
N GLY A 97 1.99 4.76 -8.11
CA GLY A 97 2.39 3.46 -8.63
C GLY A 97 1.22 2.63 -9.11
N PHE A 98 1.53 1.58 -9.84
CA PHE A 98 0.54 0.61 -10.26
C PHE A 98 1.08 -0.82 -10.27
N ILE A 99 0.18 -1.77 -10.06
CA ILE A 99 0.42 -3.21 -10.14
C ILE A 99 -0.42 -3.77 -11.27
N VAL A 100 0.20 -4.54 -12.16
CA VAL A 100 -0.48 -5.23 -13.25
C VAL A 100 -0.83 -6.65 -12.79
N TYR A 101 -2.10 -6.93 -12.60
CA TYR A 101 -2.60 -8.27 -12.30
C TYR A 101 -3.09 -8.93 -13.60
N CYS A 102 -2.39 -9.94 -14.08
CA CYS A 102 -2.67 -10.54 -15.38
C CYS A 102 -2.25 -12.01 -15.45
N GLY A 103 -2.95 -12.82 -16.25
CA GLY A 103 -2.59 -14.22 -16.47
C GLY A 103 -1.40 -14.43 -17.41
N ASN A 104 -1.01 -13.41 -18.18
CA ASN A 104 0.07 -13.48 -19.17
C ASN A 104 1.10 -12.34 -18.97
N LYS A 105 2.05 -12.56 -18.06
CA LYS A 105 3.09 -11.57 -17.72
C LYS A 105 3.98 -11.20 -18.90
N GLN A 106 4.16 -12.08 -19.88
CA GLN A 106 5.03 -11.81 -21.02
C GLN A 106 4.43 -10.71 -21.91
N ILE A 107 3.19 -10.91 -22.34
CA ILE A 107 2.49 -9.94 -23.20
C ILE A 107 2.33 -8.60 -22.48
N HIS A 108 1.84 -8.62 -21.24
CA HIS A 108 1.57 -7.37 -20.52
C HIS A 108 2.84 -6.72 -19.95
N GLY A 109 3.92 -7.49 -19.80
CA GLY A 109 5.22 -6.96 -19.45
C GLY A 109 5.92 -6.20 -20.58
N GLU A 110 5.53 -6.40 -21.84
CA GLU A 110 6.11 -5.64 -22.96
C GLU A 110 5.70 -4.17 -22.90
N TRP A 111 4.40 -3.88 -22.80
CA TRP A 111 3.93 -2.49 -22.69
C TRP A 111 4.28 -1.88 -21.33
N ALA A 112 4.23 -2.66 -20.24
CA ALA A 112 4.47 -2.12 -18.90
C ALA A 112 5.92 -1.63 -18.70
N LYS A 113 6.88 -2.10 -19.52
CA LYS A 113 8.28 -1.63 -19.49
C LYS A 113 8.45 -0.16 -19.85
N GLU A 114 7.50 0.41 -20.59
CA GLU A 114 7.52 1.85 -20.92
C GLU A 114 7.25 2.71 -19.67
N TYR A 115 6.72 2.12 -18.61
CA TYR A 115 6.21 2.79 -17.41
C TYR A 115 6.89 2.30 -16.12
N VAL A 116 8.13 1.80 -16.22
CA VAL A 116 8.89 1.17 -15.12
C VAL A 116 9.06 2.05 -13.88
N GLU A 117 9.01 3.37 -14.04
CA GLU A 117 9.17 4.32 -12.92
C GLU A 117 8.06 4.19 -11.88
N LYS A 118 6.83 3.89 -12.32
CA LYS A 118 5.65 3.73 -11.45
C LYS A 118 5.17 2.28 -11.37
N LEU A 119 5.69 1.38 -12.20
CA LEU A 119 5.36 -0.04 -12.14
C LEU A 119 5.93 -0.69 -10.87
N LYS A 120 5.05 -1.17 -9.99
CA LYS A 120 5.44 -1.85 -8.74
C LYS A 120 5.60 -3.35 -8.92
N ALA A 121 4.74 -4.00 -9.70
CA ALA A 121 4.82 -5.43 -9.98
C ALA A 121 3.94 -5.86 -11.16
N ILE A 122 4.27 -7.03 -11.74
CA ILE A 122 3.40 -7.79 -12.65
C ILE A 122 3.17 -9.18 -12.03
N VAL A 123 1.91 -9.47 -11.70
CA VAL A 123 1.52 -10.63 -10.88
C VAL A 123 0.37 -11.39 -11.53
N ASP A 124 0.33 -12.70 -11.33
CA ASP A 124 -0.68 -13.62 -11.87
C ASP A 124 -1.35 -14.46 -10.77
N PHE A 125 -0.89 -14.33 -9.52
CA PHE A 125 -1.43 -15.00 -8.36
C PHE A 125 -2.04 -14.01 -7.37
N PRO A 126 -3.20 -14.32 -6.80
CA PRO A 126 -3.82 -13.60 -5.70
C PRO A 126 -2.83 -13.20 -4.60
N ASP A 127 -2.09 -14.17 -4.09
CA ASP A 127 -1.17 -14.02 -2.96
C ASP A 127 -0.05 -13.01 -3.27
N ASP A 128 0.59 -13.12 -4.44
CA ASP A 128 1.60 -12.16 -4.91
C ASP A 128 1.00 -10.75 -5.06
N PHE A 129 -0.24 -10.65 -5.56
CA PHE A 129 -0.95 -9.38 -5.63
C PHE A 129 -1.15 -8.76 -4.23
N LEU A 130 -1.58 -9.55 -3.25
CA LEU A 130 -1.74 -9.11 -1.86
C LEU A 130 -0.42 -8.62 -1.27
N TYR A 131 0.65 -9.39 -1.51
CA TYR A 131 1.99 -9.05 -1.07
C TYR A 131 2.44 -7.71 -1.65
N HIS A 132 2.32 -7.50 -2.95
CA HIS A 132 2.77 -6.26 -3.60
C HIS A 132 1.89 -5.05 -3.26
N MET A 133 0.58 -5.22 -3.07
CA MET A 133 -0.29 -4.15 -2.59
C MET A 133 0.10 -3.70 -1.18
N ALA A 134 0.25 -4.65 -0.25
CA ALA A 134 0.58 -4.33 1.14
C ALA A 134 2.02 -3.79 1.25
N LYS A 135 3.01 -4.53 0.74
CA LYS A 135 4.44 -4.18 0.85
C LYS A 135 4.84 -3.09 -0.12
N SER A 136 4.72 -3.35 -1.42
CA SER A 136 5.38 -2.54 -2.47
C SER A 136 4.65 -1.25 -2.83
N SER A 137 3.48 -1.04 -2.20
CA SER A 137 2.67 0.17 -2.39
C SER A 137 2.51 0.87 -1.04
N ILE A 138 1.66 0.33 -0.16
CA ILE A 138 1.26 1.05 1.05
C ILE A 138 2.40 1.12 2.07
N SER A 139 3.09 0.00 2.32
CA SER A 139 4.19 -0.06 3.29
C SER A 139 5.35 0.85 2.89
N ASP A 140 5.85 0.74 1.66
CA ASP A 140 6.96 1.54 1.15
C ASP A 140 6.62 3.06 1.18
N TYR A 141 5.36 3.43 0.89
CA TYR A 141 4.87 4.80 1.02
C TYR A 141 4.92 5.29 2.47
N LEU A 142 4.40 4.49 3.41
CA LEU A 142 4.43 4.83 4.83
C LEU A 142 5.85 4.97 5.37
N GLU A 143 6.78 4.12 4.92
CA GLU A 143 8.19 4.28 5.29
C GLU A 143 8.77 5.58 4.78
N THR A 144 8.51 5.91 3.51
CA THR A 144 8.98 7.17 2.91
C THR A 144 8.41 8.37 3.65
N LYS A 145 7.11 8.33 3.99
CA LYS A 145 6.45 9.37 4.77
C LYS A 145 7.05 9.50 6.17
N GLY A 146 7.35 8.36 6.82
CA GLY A 146 8.03 8.33 8.10
C GLY A 146 9.44 8.92 8.02
N ASP A 147 10.19 8.62 6.96
CA ASP A 147 11.52 9.17 6.71
C ASP A 147 11.48 10.70 6.54
N ASN A 148 10.44 11.23 5.86
CA ASN A 148 10.23 12.67 5.74
C ASN A 148 9.91 13.32 7.09
N TYR A 149 9.00 12.74 7.88
CA TYR A 149 8.71 13.23 9.23
C TYR A 149 9.94 13.20 10.14
N MET A 150 10.79 12.18 10.03
CA MET A 150 12.07 12.15 10.76
C MET A 150 13.00 13.30 10.36
N ALA A 151 13.05 13.65 9.07
CA ALA A 151 13.85 14.77 8.58
C ALA A 151 13.33 16.12 9.12
N GLU A 152 12.02 16.24 9.30
CA GLU A 152 11.32 17.40 9.87
C GLU A 152 11.32 17.42 11.41
N ARG A 153 11.92 16.41 12.05
CA ARG A 153 11.93 16.19 13.52
C ARG A 153 10.55 15.94 14.14
N GLU A 154 9.58 15.56 13.33
CA GLU A 154 8.26 15.10 13.75
C GLU A 154 8.32 13.62 14.17
N THR A 155 9.07 13.33 15.22
CA THR A 155 9.43 11.95 15.62
C THR A 155 8.22 11.09 15.99
N PHE A 156 7.16 11.72 16.48
CA PHE A 156 5.90 11.04 16.80
C PHE A 156 5.19 10.54 15.53
N GLN A 157 4.98 11.42 14.55
CA GLN A 157 4.37 11.10 13.25
C GLN A 157 5.20 10.06 12.50
N ALA A 158 6.53 10.19 12.55
CA ALA A 158 7.46 9.23 11.97
C ALA A 158 7.30 7.83 12.59
N LYS A 159 7.33 7.73 13.93
CA LYS A 159 7.14 6.46 14.65
C LYS A 159 5.86 5.77 14.22
N ASN A 160 4.76 6.51 14.13
CA ASN A 160 3.48 5.96 13.74
C ASN A 160 3.47 5.45 12.30
N CYS A 161 4.08 6.18 11.35
CA CYS A 161 4.24 5.71 9.98
C CYS A 161 5.02 4.40 9.91
N TYR A 162 6.13 4.29 10.64
CA TYR A 162 6.93 3.07 10.67
C TYR A 162 6.21 1.89 11.33
N ALA A 163 5.45 2.14 12.40
CA ALA A 163 4.65 1.12 13.06
C ALA A 163 3.57 0.55 12.12
N TRP A 164 2.92 1.42 11.34
CA TRP A 164 1.97 1.01 10.32
C TRP A 164 2.61 0.24 9.16
N SER A 165 3.78 0.69 8.68
CA SER A 165 4.56 -0.08 7.71
C SER A 165 4.86 -1.49 8.24
N LYS A 166 5.38 -1.60 9.48
CA LYS A 166 5.65 -2.90 10.11
C LYS A 166 4.42 -3.81 10.15
N LYS A 167 3.25 -3.28 10.51
CA LYS A 167 1.99 -4.05 10.51
C LYS A 167 1.66 -4.59 9.13
N LEU A 168 1.80 -3.77 8.08
CA LEU A 168 1.55 -4.17 6.70
C LEU A 168 2.57 -5.18 6.20
N LEU A 169 3.86 -5.04 6.54
CA LEU A 169 4.90 -6.01 6.22
C LEU A 169 4.62 -7.38 6.83
N ILE A 170 4.30 -7.44 8.12
CA ILE A 170 3.94 -8.70 8.80
C ILE A 170 2.76 -9.36 8.10
N ARG A 171 1.75 -8.58 7.73
CA ARG A 171 0.58 -9.08 7.02
C ARG A 171 0.93 -9.56 5.61
N ALA A 172 1.78 -8.83 4.88
CA ALA A 172 2.26 -9.23 3.56
C ALA A 172 3.02 -10.57 3.62
N GLY A 173 3.80 -10.81 4.68
CA GLY A 173 4.50 -12.09 4.90
C GLY A 173 3.57 -13.29 5.04
N LYS A 174 2.28 -13.10 5.33
CA LYS A 174 1.28 -14.18 5.35
C LYS A 174 0.79 -14.57 3.94
N TYR A 175 0.94 -13.68 2.96
CA TYR A 175 0.40 -13.84 1.60
C TYR A 175 1.49 -14.11 0.56
N GLY A 176 2.68 -14.54 0.96
CA GLY A 176 3.74 -14.82 -0.02
C GLY A 176 4.75 -15.82 0.48
N LYS A 177 5.54 -16.37 -0.45
CA LYS A 177 6.76 -17.12 -0.13
C LYS A 177 7.94 -16.20 0.22
N PHE A 178 7.69 -14.91 0.36
CA PHE A 178 8.70 -13.88 0.53
C PHE A 178 9.13 -13.79 1.99
N ASN A 179 10.44 -13.89 2.22
CA ASN A 179 11.03 -13.72 3.55
C ASN A 179 11.13 -12.23 3.86
N ILE A 180 10.32 -11.75 4.80
CA ILE A 180 10.26 -10.34 5.23
C ILE A 180 11.21 -9.99 6.37
N ASN A 181 12.04 -10.93 6.84
CA ASN A 181 12.83 -10.73 8.07
C ASN A 181 13.83 -9.58 7.96
N SER A 182 14.39 -9.36 6.76
CA SER A 182 15.36 -8.30 6.56
C SER A 182 14.72 -6.91 6.66
N GLU A 183 13.52 -6.79 6.11
CA GLU A 183 12.67 -5.61 6.10
C GLU A 183 12.14 -5.33 7.51
N LEU A 184 11.67 -6.36 8.22
CA LEU A 184 11.27 -6.25 9.62
C LEU A 184 12.42 -5.75 10.51
N LYS A 185 13.64 -6.21 10.26
CA LYS A 185 14.82 -5.72 10.99
C LYS A 185 15.11 -4.24 10.68
N GLN A 186 14.91 -3.81 9.44
CA GLN A 186 15.11 -2.41 9.04
C GLN A 186 14.04 -1.50 9.65
N ILE A 187 12.77 -1.86 9.56
CA ILE A 187 11.68 -1.04 10.11
C ILE A 187 11.74 -0.93 11.63
N ASN A 188 12.13 -2.01 12.32
CA ASN A 188 12.35 -1.95 13.78
C ASN A 188 13.43 -0.94 14.16
N LYS A 189 14.56 -0.89 13.44
CA LYS A 189 15.59 0.13 13.67
C LYS A 189 15.08 1.55 13.45
N LYS A 190 14.20 1.76 12.47
CA LYS A 190 13.57 3.06 12.22
C LYS A 190 12.63 3.45 13.38
N ILE A 191 11.85 2.51 13.89
CA ILE A 191 10.99 2.71 15.08
C ILE A 191 11.83 3.07 16.31
N GLU A 192 12.85 2.28 16.63
CA GLU A 192 13.75 2.52 17.77
C GLU A 192 14.42 3.90 17.68
N ARG A 193 14.78 4.33 16.47
CA ARG A 193 15.34 5.67 16.24
C ARG A 193 14.33 6.77 16.52
N ALA A 194 13.09 6.60 16.08
CA ALA A 194 12.02 7.57 16.34
C ALA A 194 11.68 7.63 17.84
N GLU A 195 11.71 6.50 18.55
CA GLU A 195 11.48 6.42 20.00
C GLU A 195 12.52 7.19 20.81
N ARG A 196 13.82 7.00 20.51
CA ARG A 196 14.88 7.79 21.16
C ARG A 196 14.68 9.30 20.96
N GLY A 197 14.25 9.70 19.77
CA GLY A 197 13.95 11.11 19.49
C GLY A 197 12.76 11.67 20.26
N LEU A 198 11.82 10.84 20.72
CA LEU A 198 10.71 11.27 21.59
C LEU A 198 11.16 11.45 23.05
N GLU A 199 12.06 10.57 23.51
CA GLU A 199 12.61 10.64 24.87
C GLU A 199 13.45 11.89 25.06
N GLU A 200 14.24 12.29 24.06
CA GLU A 200 15.04 13.53 24.08
C GLU A 200 14.18 14.80 24.16
N VAL A 201 13.05 14.84 23.45
CA VAL A 201 12.09 15.97 23.48
C VAL A 201 11.35 16.05 24.82
N SER A 202 11.12 14.91 25.48
CA SER A 202 10.41 14.88 26.78
C SER A 202 11.28 15.29 27.97
N GLN A 203 12.60 15.36 27.79
CA GLN A 203 13.58 15.73 28.83
C GLN A 203 14.11 17.16 28.67
N SER A 204 13.65 17.91 27.66
CA SER A 204 14.03 19.31 27.38
C SER A 204 12.90 20.29 27.73
#